data_AF-A0A950SC86-F1
#
_entry.id   AF-A0A950SC86-F1
#
_cell.length_a   1.000
_cell.length_b   1.000
_cell.length_c   1.000
_cell.angle_alpha   90.00
_cell.angle_beta   90.00
_cell.angle_gamma   90.00
#
_symmetry.space_group_name_H-M   'P 1'
#
loop_
_entity.id
_entity.type
_entity.pdbx_description
1 polymer ?
#
loop_
_entity_poly.entity_id
_entity_poly.type
_entity_poly.pdbx_seq_one_letter_code
_entity_poly.pdbx_strand_id
1 'polypeptide(L)' 'MQRRCGGVSSSVLADRLRELTEARVVERAVDGYLLTPTGRDLLERLRPLEQWSAQWTNQLAGSGGATPARSTASSEA' A
#
# COMPACT_ATOMS: atom_id res chain seq x y z
N MET A 1 -20.54 -0.97 1.15
CA MET A 1 -19.57 -0.28 0.29
C MET A 1 -18.16 -0.43 0.88
N GLN A 2 -17.57 -1.63 0.83
CA GLN A 2 -16.17 -1.85 1.22
C GLN A 2 -15.49 -2.57 0.08
N ARG A 3 -14.83 -1.83 -0.81
CA ARG A 3 -14.12 -2.43 -1.96
C ARG A 3 -12.69 -1.96 -2.14
N ARG A 4 -12.09 -1.21 -1.20
CA ARG A 4 -10.71 -0.69 -1.39
C ARG A 4 -9.83 -0.64 -0.13
N CYS A 5 -10.02 -1.53 0.84
CA CYS A 5 -8.97 -1.85 1.81
C CYS A 5 -8.94 -3.38 1.95
N GLY A 6 -7.99 -4.04 1.29
CA GLY A 6 -7.86 -5.49 1.29
C GLY A 6 -7.53 -6.06 2.67
N GLY A 7 -8.53 -6.16 3.55
CA GLY A 7 -8.45 -6.83 4.86
C GLY A 7 -8.51 -5.93 6.10
N VAL A 8 -8.65 -4.60 5.97
CA VAL A 8 -8.70 -3.71 7.15
C VAL A 8 -10.13 -3.61 7.69
N SER A 9 -10.35 -4.03 8.94
CA SER A 9 -11.63 -3.88 9.63
C SER A 9 -11.97 -2.40 9.89
N SER A 10 -13.26 -2.07 9.97
CA SER A 10 -13.74 -0.70 10.23
C SER A 10 -13.16 -0.11 11.53
N SER A 11 -12.90 -0.94 12.53
CA SER A 11 -12.29 -0.50 13.79
C SER A 11 -10.82 -0.11 13.61
N VAL A 12 -10.05 -0.88 12.84
CA VAL A 12 -8.64 -0.59 12.57
C VAL A 12 -8.49 0.71 11.77
N LEU A 13 -9.37 0.95 10.79
CA LEU A 13 -9.36 2.21 10.06
C LEU A 13 -9.67 3.41 10.98
N ALA A 14 -10.67 3.28 11.85
CA ALA A 14 -11.03 4.33 12.80
C ALA A 14 -9.86 4.63 13.76
N ASP A 15 -9.18 3.59 14.26
CA ASP A 15 -8.01 3.75 15.11
C ASP A 15 -6.86 4.45 14.40
N ARG A 16 -6.56 4.08 13.15
CA ARG A 16 -5.53 4.77 12.35
C ARG A 16 -5.87 6.23 12.07
N LEU A 17 -7.13 6.55 11.76
CA LEU A 17 -7.55 7.93 11.55
C LEU A 17 -7.43 8.76 12.84
N ARG A 18 -7.75 8.17 13.99
CA ARG A 18 -7.55 8.80 15.29
C ARG A 18 -6.07 9.06 15.57
N GLU A 19 -5.20 8.06 15.42
CA GLU A 19 -3.75 8.19 15.59
C GLU A 19 -3.16 9.28 14.68
N LEU A 20 -3.55 9.31 13.41
CA LEU A 20 -3.08 10.33 12.46
C LEU A 20 -3.61 11.73 12.79
N THR A 21 -4.79 11.84 13.40
CA THR A 21 -5.35 13.12 13.87
C THR A 21 -4.58 13.62 15.10
N GLU A 22 -4.32 12.73 16.07
CA GLU A 22 -3.50 13.01 17.26
C GLU A 22 -2.08 13.45 16.85
N ALA A 23 -1.50 12.81 15.84
CA ALA A 23 -0.20 13.16 15.26
C ALA A 23 -0.21 14.41 14.35
N ARG A 24 -1.36 15.09 14.18
CA ARG A 24 -1.53 16.29 13.34
C ARG A 24 -1.19 16.07 11.86
N VAL A 25 -1.28 14.84 11.38
CA VAL A 25 -1.08 14.48 9.96
C VAL A 25 -2.37 14.68 9.16
N VAL A 26 -3.50 14.34 9.77
CA VAL A 26 -4.84 14.57 9.19
C VAL A 26 -5.70 15.43 10.11
N GLU A 27 -6.72 16.04 9.54
CA GLU A 27 -7.75 16.78 10.26
C GLU A 27 -9.15 16.39 9.77
N ARG A 28 -10.15 16.56 10.64
CA ARG A 28 -11.54 16.27 10.30
C ARG A 28 -12.15 17.45 9.54
N ALA A 29 -12.79 17.16 8.42
CA ALA A 29 -13.51 18.10 7.57
C ALA A 29 -15.00 17.75 7.51
N VAL A 30 -15.78 18.59 6.83
CA VAL A 30 -17.25 18.43 6.68
C VAL A 30 -17.61 17.04 6.15
N ASP A 31 -16.88 16.56 5.13
CA ASP A 31 -17.16 15.29 4.44
C ASP A 31 -16.07 14.22 4.66
N GLY A 32 -15.32 14.27 5.77
CA GLY A 32 -14.36 13.23 6.11
C GLY A 32 -13.06 13.76 6.71
N TYR A 33 -11.93 13.39 6.08
CA TYR A 33 -10.59 13.71 6.56
C TYR A 33 -9.74 14.33 5.45
N LEU A 34 -8.95 15.32 5.80
CA LEU A 34 -7.99 15.98 4.90
C LEU A 34 -6.59 15.93 5.50
N LEU A 35 -5.57 16.00 4.63
CA LEU A 35 -4.19 16.18 5.07
C LEU A 35 -3.95 17.63 5.50
N THR A 36 -3.34 17.78 6.69
CA THR A 36 -2.80 19.04 7.16
C THR A 36 -1.60 19.46 6.29
N PRO A 37 -1.11 20.70 6.38
CA PRO A 37 0.14 21.10 5.73
C PRO A 37 1.32 20.19 6.10
N THR A 38 1.44 19.81 7.39
CA THR A 38 2.45 18.87 7.88
C THR A 38 2.28 17.48 7.28
N GLY A 39 1.03 16.99 7.17
CA GLY A 39 0.76 15.69 6.55
C GLY A 39 1.10 15.65 5.07
N ARG A 40 0.91 16.77 4.36
CA ARG A 40 1.35 16.91 2.96
C ARG A 40 2.87 16.88 2.87
N ASP A 41 3.59 17.65 3.69
CA ASP A 41 5.06 17.64 3.71
C ASP A 41 5.62 16.24 4.01
N LEU A 42 5.02 15.51 4.97
CA LEU A 42 5.39 14.13 5.25
C LEU A 42 5.22 13.23 4.03
N LEU A 43 4.09 13.33 3.33
CA LEU A 43 3.85 12.55 2.11
C LEU A 43 4.91 12.84 1.06
N GLU A 44 5.28 14.12 0.86
CA GLU A 44 6.31 14.50 -0.11
C GLU A 44 7.67 13.88 0.19
N ARG A 45 8.01 13.75 1.47
CA ARG A 45 9.24 13.10 1.96
C ARG A 45 9.22 11.58 1.84
N LEU A 46 8.04 10.96 1.82
CA LEU A 46 7.88 9.52 1.65
C LEU A 46 7.93 9.09 0.18
N ARG A 47 7.62 9.97 -0.78
CA ARG A 47 7.66 9.63 -2.22
C ARG A 47 8.99 9.04 -2.71
N PRO A 48 10.18 9.52 -2.31
CA PRO A 48 11.43 8.88 -2.70
C PRO A 48 11.54 7.43 -2.21
N LEU A 49 11.00 7.13 -1.02
CA LEU A 49 10.95 5.77 -0.48
C LEU A 49 10.00 4.88 -1.30
N GLU A 50 8.84 5.41 -1.69
CA GLU A 50 7.91 4.72 -2.60
C GLU A 50 8.59 4.40 -3.95
N GLN A 51 9.27 5.38 -4.54
CA GLN A 51 10.01 5.19 -5.80
C GLN A 51 11.10 4.13 -5.66
N TRP A 52 11.89 4.19 -4.58
CA TRP A 52 12.89 3.18 -4.27
C TRP A 52 12.28 1.78 -4.12
N SER A 53 11.15 1.66 -3.40
CA SER A 53 10.49 0.37 -3.18
C SER A 53 9.99 -0.27 -4.48
N ALA A 54 9.51 0.55 -5.42
CA ALA A 54 9.09 0.09 -6.75
C ALA A 54 10.30 -0.39 -7.57
N GLN A 55 11.41 0.34 -7.53
CA GLN A 55 12.65 -0.09 -8.18
C GLN A 55 13.17 -1.41 -7.60
N TRP A 56 13.16 -1.55 -6.28
CA TRP A 56 13.57 -2.77 -5.60
C TRP A 56 12.69 -3.97 -5.98
N THR A 57 11.37 -3.77 -6.05
CA THR A 57 10.43 -4.81 -6.49
C THR A 57 10.72 -5.25 -7.94
N ASN A 58 11.03 -4.31 -8.83
CA ASN A 58 11.43 -4.62 -10.21
C ASN A 58 12.75 -5.41 -10.26
N GLN A 59 13.72 -5.10 -9.40
CA GLN A 59 14.97 -5.88 -9.30
C GLN A 59 14.68 -7.32 -8.87
N LEU A 60 13.80 -7.51 -7.88
CA LEU A 60 13.39 -8.84 -7.43
C LEU A 60 12.66 -9.61 -8.54
N ALA A 61 11.75 -8.96 -9.26
CA ALA A 61 11.05 -9.58 -10.40
C ALA A 61 11.99 -9.91 -11.57
N GLY A 62 12.96 -9.03 -11.86
CA GLY A 62 13.98 -9.23 -12.90
C GLY A 62 15.01 -10.32 -12.54
N SER A 63 15.20 -10.60 -11.25
CA SER A 63 16.06 -11.70 -10.77
C SER A 63 15.39 -13.08 -10.78
N GLY A 64 14.10 -13.17 -11.12
CA GLY A 64 13.31 -14.41 -11.17
C GLY A 64 13.16 -15.08 -12.54
N GLY A 65 13.86 -14.59 -13.57
CA GLY A 65 13.68 -15.03 -14.96
C GLY A 65 14.60 -16.16 -15.43
N ALA A 66 14.44 -17.37 -14.89
CA ALA A 66 14.64 -18.65 -15.61
C ALA A 66 14.25 -19.84 -14.72
N THR A 67 12.96 -20.20 -14.69
CA THR A 67 12.55 -21.59 -14.39
C THR A 67 11.73 -22.07 -15.58
N PRO A 68 12.22 -23.07 -16.34
CA PRO A 68 11.49 -23.57 -17.50
C PRO A 68 10.19 -24.24 -17.06
N ALA A 69 9.15 -23.99 -17.85
CA ALA A 69 7.83 -24.57 -17.71
C ALA A 69 7.91 -26.10 -17.58
N ARG A 70 7.39 -26.64 -16.48
CA ARG A 70 7.11 -28.07 -16.36
C ARG A 70 5.78 -28.36 -17.04
N SER A 71 5.81 -28.55 -18.35
CA SER A 71 4.79 -29.32 -19.06
C SER A 71 4.99 -30.79 -18.69
N THR A 72 4.21 -31.27 -17.73
CA THR A 72 3.88 -32.70 -17.67
C THR A 72 2.45 -32.84 -18.15
N ALA A 73 2.32 -33.21 -19.42
CA ALA A 73 1.09 -33.77 -19.94
C ALA A 73 0.75 -35.01 -19.10
N SER A 74 -0.36 -34.96 -18.37
CA SER A 74 -0.99 -36.16 -17.82
C SER A 74 -1.58 -36.94 -19.00
N SER A 75 -0.88 -38.02 -19.35
CA SER A 75 -1.36 -39.12 -20.17
C SER A 75 -1.51 -40.32 -19.26
N GLU A 76 -2.76 -40.73 -18.97
CA GLU A 76 -3.16 -42.07 -18.53
C GLU A 76 -4.62 -42.18 -19.00
N ALA A 77 -4.96 -42.96 -20.04
CA ALA A 77 -4.95 -44.43 -20.18
C ALA A 77 -5.98 -45.10 -19.25
#